data_AF-A0A1G4HYY2-F1
#
_entry.id   AF-A0A1G4HYY2-F1
#
_cell.length_a   1.000
_cell.length_b   1.000
_cell.length_c   1.000
_cell.angle_alpha   90.00
_cell.angle_beta   90.00
_cell.angle_gamma   90.00
#
_symmetry.space_group_name_H-M   'P 1'
#
loop_
_entity.id
_entity.type
_entity.pdbx_description
1 polymer ?
#
loop_
_entity_poly.entity_id
_entity_poly.type
_entity_poly.pdbx_seq_one_letter_code
_entity_poly.pdbx_strand_id
1 'polypeptide(L)'
;MSEDGSDVSVQSFRVGDRKKPVTSNVPADCQVNGEQKNGKSRRALREEERRKRKEGHLTDISLDEISVRRGNVYDFYVPGVIFCVRGTYSQFDALEGKARHLLPPLTGDCCQTFSTVAAVTLSSLGFAVMMQDCSDVSTVNYLLYISAWLHQLSAPAWPQQKARPTISDLNACLRLHEFFPSRVNSDEFEVLFYNQYERAKSLVDQLCRPYLKRSRRTNESNPVCGYVIASGDYTVSIFSLPHDTRNRDDSPYVEAWTLCLCDSHGTQPWAGNKASITSLALGVKRPCATATRGILPKEEGLAHFALILFALLEDHRAMGANVRHTPYMTWSPVRRERMTATSAEELRGIIDNKWLPAVLENEVIARAATKHKFTPRPCFMGFTSSRVEAASIGLAGAGKDGVKA
;
A
#
# COMPACT_ATOMS: atom_id res chain seq x y z
N MET A 1 -64.23 23.47 -9.23
CA MET A 1 -64.69 22.57 -10.30
C MET A 1 -63.71 21.41 -10.29
N SER A 2 -63.77 20.47 -9.33
CA SER A 2 -64.97 19.71 -8.86
C SER A 2 -65.49 18.84 -10.01
N GLU A 3 -65.69 17.53 -9.90
CA GLU A 3 -66.04 16.62 -8.77
C GLU A 3 -65.12 15.36 -8.78
N ASP A 4 -64.77 14.62 -7.71
CA ASP A 4 -65.46 13.98 -6.56
C ASP A 4 -65.99 12.54 -6.80
N GLY A 5 -65.89 11.67 -5.77
CA GLY A 5 -66.41 10.27 -5.70
C GLY A 5 -65.35 9.17 -5.93
N SER A 6 -64.76 8.52 -4.91
CA SER A 6 -65.28 7.45 -4.00
C SER A 6 -65.40 6.06 -4.67
N ASP A 7 -65.24 4.89 -4.03
CA ASP A 7 -65.29 4.53 -2.60
C ASP A 7 -64.44 3.29 -2.22
N VAL A 8 -64.39 2.94 -0.92
CA VAL A 8 -63.57 1.84 -0.33
C VAL A 8 -64.42 0.71 0.27
N SER A 9 -64.07 -0.57 0.04
CA SER A 9 -64.42 -1.75 0.89
C SER A 9 -63.60 -2.98 0.41
N VAL A 10 -62.77 -3.74 1.16
CA VAL A 10 -62.78 -4.35 2.52
C VAL A 10 -63.30 -5.80 2.57
N GLN A 11 -62.32 -6.73 2.67
CA GLN A 11 -62.34 -8.08 3.29
C GLN A 11 -63.35 -9.19 2.90
N SER A 12 -62.83 -10.41 2.69
CA SER A 12 -63.14 -11.54 3.60
C SER A 12 -62.07 -12.65 3.55
N PHE A 13 -61.96 -13.43 4.65
CA PHE A 13 -60.97 -14.49 4.87
C PHE A 13 -61.68 -15.74 5.44
N ARG A 14 -61.57 -16.92 4.79
CA ARG A 14 -61.82 -18.29 5.33
C ARG A 14 -61.00 -19.27 4.46
N VAL A 15 -60.07 -20.13 4.89
CA VAL A 15 -59.87 -21.02 6.06
C VAL A 15 -60.50 -22.41 5.92
N GLY A 16 -59.65 -23.44 5.85
CA GLY A 16 -59.94 -24.87 6.11
C GLY A 16 -60.13 -25.77 4.86
N ASP A 17 -59.74 -27.05 4.85
CA ASP A 17 -58.88 -27.81 5.80
C ASP A 17 -58.45 -29.19 5.21
N ARG A 18 -57.34 -29.79 5.70
CA ARG A 18 -56.94 -31.26 5.64
C ARG A 18 -56.88 -32.00 4.27
N LYS A 19 -55.84 -32.78 3.89
CA LYS A 19 -55.13 -33.85 4.62
C LYS A 19 -53.75 -34.17 3.98
N LYS A 20 -52.75 -34.56 4.80
CA LYS A 20 -51.64 -35.48 4.43
C LYS A 20 -51.95 -36.88 5.01
N PRO A 21 -51.44 -37.95 4.39
CA PRO A 21 -50.34 -38.74 5.01
C PRO A 21 -49.34 -39.30 3.97
N VAL A 22 -48.19 -39.96 4.24
CA VAL A 22 -47.21 -40.07 5.37
C VAL A 22 -45.94 -40.78 4.80
N THR A 23 -44.71 -40.40 5.24
CA THR A 23 -43.37 -41.11 5.27
C THR A 23 -42.97 -42.22 4.25
N SER A 24 -41.70 -42.54 3.97
CA SER A 24 -40.34 -42.00 4.22
C SER A 24 -39.32 -42.84 3.41
N ASN A 25 -38.12 -42.32 3.15
CA ASN A 25 -36.83 -42.96 3.49
C ASN A 25 -35.63 -42.20 2.86
N VAL A 26 -34.53 -42.19 3.61
CA VAL A 26 -33.18 -41.61 3.38
C VAL A 26 -32.22 -42.81 3.57
N PRO A 27 -31.05 -42.98 2.90
CA PRO A 27 -30.06 -41.96 2.52
C PRO A 27 -29.40 -42.07 1.11
N ALA A 28 -28.60 -41.02 0.82
CA ALA A 28 -27.32 -40.98 0.09
C ALA A 28 -27.04 -41.96 -1.08
N ASP A 29 -26.67 -41.38 -2.24
CA ASP A 29 -25.24 -41.40 -2.60
C ASP A 29 -24.82 -40.17 -3.43
N CYS A 30 -23.57 -39.74 -3.30
CA CYS A 30 -23.00 -38.62 -4.04
C CYS A 30 -22.10 -39.11 -5.17
N GLN A 31 -22.59 -39.12 -6.41
CA GLN A 31 -21.72 -39.23 -7.59
C GLN A 31 -21.54 -37.89 -8.29
N VAL A 32 -20.33 -37.36 -8.15
CA VAL A 32 -19.78 -36.29 -8.99
C VAL A 32 -19.37 -36.90 -10.33
N ASN A 33 -19.89 -36.37 -11.44
CA ASN A 33 -19.24 -36.26 -12.76
C ASN A 33 -20.21 -35.57 -13.75
N GLY A 34 -19.80 -34.65 -14.63
CA GLY A 34 -18.48 -34.05 -14.80
C GLY A 34 -18.57 -32.70 -15.54
N GLU A 35 -17.55 -31.86 -15.37
CA GLU A 35 -17.53 -30.50 -15.91
C GLU A 35 -17.24 -30.46 -17.42
N GLN A 36 -18.22 -30.10 -18.25
CA GLN A 36 -17.98 -29.73 -19.66
C GLN A 36 -18.80 -28.51 -20.14
N LYS A 37 -18.75 -27.38 -19.41
CA LYS A 37 -19.30 -26.09 -19.88
C LYS A 37 -18.38 -24.86 -19.75
N ASN A 38 -17.17 -24.99 -19.19
CA ASN A 38 -16.33 -23.84 -18.87
C ASN A 38 -15.52 -23.22 -20.04
N GLY A 39 -15.35 -23.95 -21.16
CA GLY A 39 -14.54 -23.49 -22.29
C GLY A 39 -15.15 -22.33 -23.10
N LYS A 40 -16.44 -22.43 -23.46
CA LYS A 40 -17.15 -21.38 -24.22
C LYS A 40 -17.33 -20.10 -23.40
N SER A 41 -17.59 -20.24 -22.08
CA SER A 41 -17.65 -19.11 -21.14
C SER A 41 -16.33 -18.33 -21.11
N ARG A 42 -15.19 -19.00 -20.89
CA ARG A 42 -13.86 -18.34 -20.86
C ARG A 42 -13.48 -17.70 -22.19
N ARG A 43 -13.91 -18.24 -23.33
CA ARG A 43 -13.68 -17.61 -24.64
C ARG A 43 -14.51 -16.35 -24.83
N ALA A 44 -15.82 -16.41 -24.55
CA ALA A 44 -16.70 -15.24 -24.62
C ALA A 44 -16.28 -14.13 -23.65
N LEU A 45 -15.85 -14.48 -22.42
CA LEU A 45 -15.31 -13.53 -21.46
C LEU A 45 -14.04 -12.84 -21.99
N ARG A 46 -13.12 -13.60 -22.61
CA ARG A 46 -11.91 -13.04 -23.25
C ARG A 46 -12.22 -12.16 -24.46
N GLU A 47 -13.22 -12.52 -25.27
CA GLU A 47 -13.65 -11.71 -26.41
C GLU A 47 -14.35 -10.42 -25.93
N GLU A 48 -15.16 -10.46 -24.88
CA GLU A 48 -15.77 -9.29 -24.24
C GLU A 48 -14.75 -8.39 -23.53
N GLU A 49 -13.77 -8.97 -22.81
CA GLU A 49 -12.64 -8.21 -22.29
C GLU A 49 -11.82 -7.56 -23.41
N ARG A 50 -11.61 -8.27 -24.54
CA ARG A 50 -10.88 -7.73 -25.70
C ARG A 50 -11.68 -6.62 -26.40
N ARG A 51 -13.01 -6.69 -26.37
CA ARG A 51 -13.92 -5.64 -26.83
C ARG A 51 -13.86 -4.42 -25.92
N LYS A 52 -13.97 -4.61 -24.60
CA LYS A 52 -13.76 -3.55 -23.59
C LYS A 52 -12.36 -2.93 -23.65
N ARG A 53 -11.31 -3.68 -23.97
CA ARG A 53 -9.95 -3.17 -24.23
C ARG A 53 -9.81 -2.42 -25.56
N LYS A 54 -10.79 -2.49 -26.47
CA LYS A 54 -10.83 -1.72 -27.73
C LYS A 54 -11.74 -0.49 -27.65
N GLU A 55 -12.83 -0.59 -26.88
CA GLU A 55 -13.83 0.47 -26.71
C GLU A 55 -13.60 1.31 -25.44
N GLY A 56 -12.79 0.82 -24.50
CA GLY A 56 -12.39 1.54 -23.31
C GLY A 56 -11.51 2.73 -23.68
N HIS A 57 -12.12 3.92 -23.64
CA HIS A 57 -11.40 5.18 -23.70
C HIS A 57 -10.48 5.30 -22.47
N LEU A 58 -9.27 5.83 -22.67
CA LEU A 58 -8.50 6.35 -21.55
C LEU A 58 -9.33 7.50 -20.94
N THR A 59 -9.56 7.44 -19.64
CA THR A 59 -9.83 8.64 -18.87
C THR A 59 -8.49 9.36 -18.75
N ASP A 60 -8.27 10.36 -19.60
CA ASP A 60 -7.12 11.28 -19.58
C ASP A 60 -7.17 12.21 -18.34
N ILE A 61 -7.35 11.64 -17.15
CA ILE A 61 -7.46 12.36 -15.88
C ILE A 61 -6.06 12.52 -15.31
N SER A 62 -5.60 13.76 -15.25
CA SER A 62 -4.32 14.17 -14.69
C SER A 62 -4.38 14.43 -13.18
N LEU A 63 -3.22 14.47 -12.52
CA LEU A 63 -3.12 14.86 -11.11
C LEU A 63 -3.55 16.31 -10.86
N ASP A 64 -3.41 17.19 -11.86
CA ASP A 64 -3.83 18.59 -11.79
C ASP A 64 -5.37 18.74 -11.82
N GLU A 65 -6.10 17.83 -12.47
CA GLU A 65 -7.58 17.87 -12.51
C GLU A 65 -8.23 17.37 -11.21
N ILE A 66 -7.53 16.53 -10.44
CA ILE A 66 -8.04 15.98 -9.16
C ILE A 66 -7.44 16.67 -7.93
N SER A 67 -6.49 17.58 -8.12
CA SER A 67 -5.92 18.43 -7.07
C SER A 67 -6.38 19.87 -7.19
N VAL A 68 -6.39 20.60 -6.08
CA VAL A 68 -6.85 22.00 -6.01
C VAL A 68 -5.85 22.81 -5.22
N ARG A 69 -5.31 23.87 -5.82
CA ARG A 69 -4.31 24.72 -5.16
C ARG A 69 -4.98 25.76 -4.25
N ARG A 70 -4.72 25.70 -2.94
CA ARG A 70 -5.21 26.64 -1.92
C ARG A 70 -4.03 27.25 -1.17
N GLY A 71 -3.90 28.58 -1.21
CA GLY A 71 -2.80 29.28 -0.51
C GLY A 71 -1.40 28.79 -0.90
N ASN A 72 -1.18 28.47 -2.19
CA ASN A 72 0.02 27.82 -2.74
C ASN A 72 0.29 26.37 -2.29
N VAL A 73 -0.61 25.72 -1.56
CA VAL A 73 -0.55 24.28 -1.24
C VAL A 73 -1.51 23.52 -2.15
N TYR A 74 -1.10 22.36 -2.67
CA TYR A 74 -2.01 21.45 -3.36
C TYR A 74 -2.80 20.62 -2.33
N ASP A 75 -4.12 20.74 -2.36
CA ASP A 75 -5.08 19.85 -1.70
C ASP A 75 -5.68 18.88 -2.74
N PHE A 76 -6.46 17.91 -2.27
CA PHE A 76 -7.30 17.05 -3.13
C PHE A 76 -8.68 17.69 -3.36
N TYR A 77 -9.41 17.26 -4.40
CA TYR A 77 -10.76 17.76 -4.68
C TYR A 77 -11.76 17.55 -3.52
N VAL A 78 -11.51 16.58 -2.64
CA VAL A 78 -12.14 16.52 -1.31
C VAL A 78 -11.15 17.08 -0.26
N PRO A 79 -11.36 18.30 0.26
CA PRO A 79 -10.37 18.98 1.10
C PRO A 79 -10.18 18.31 2.46
N GLY A 80 -8.93 18.22 2.91
CA GLY A 80 -8.59 17.75 4.26
C GLY A 80 -8.80 16.25 4.50
N VAL A 81 -8.74 15.43 3.44
CA VAL A 81 -8.82 13.96 3.52
C VAL A 81 -7.47 13.28 3.24
N ILE A 82 -6.69 13.80 2.28
CA ILE A 82 -5.32 13.32 2.06
C ILE A 82 -4.44 13.82 3.21
N PHE A 83 -3.74 12.88 3.85
CA PHE A 83 -2.62 13.15 4.74
C PHE A 83 -1.32 12.75 4.05
N CYS A 84 -0.36 13.67 3.92
CA CYS A 84 0.91 13.40 3.23
C CYS A 84 2.09 13.69 4.15
N VAL A 85 2.82 12.64 4.54
CA VAL A 85 4.15 12.77 5.14
C VAL A 85 5.16 12.93 4.02
N ARG A 86 5.95 14.01 4.05
CA ARG A 86 7.01 14.27 3.08
C ARG A 86 8.36 13.99 3.73
N GLY A 87 9.25 13.31 3.02
CA GLY A 87 10.68 13.27 3.34
C GLY A 87 11.34 14.63 3.13
N THR A 88 12.64 14.72 3.34
CA THR A 88 13.39 15.97 3.09
C THR A 88 13.62 16.20 1.58
N TYR A 89 13.76 15.12 0.81
CA TYR A 89 14.15 15.09 -0.61
C TYR A 89 13.34 14.04 -1.40
N SER A 90 13.34 14.12 -2.73
CA SER A 90 13.06 12.98 -3.61
C SER A 90 14.30 12.07 -3.73
N GLN A 91 14.16 10.88 -4.34
CA GLN A 91 15.31 10.01 -4.66
C GLN A 91 16.35 10.66 -5.60
N PHE A 92 15.92 11.65 -6.39
CA PHE A 92 16.75 12.37 -7.34
C PHE A 92 17.48 13.54 -6.66
N ASP A 93 16.74 14.43 -6.00
CA ASP A 93 17.29 15.65 -5.37
C ASP A 93 18.22 15.34 -4.19
N ALA A 94 18.09 14.17 -3.58
CA ALA A 94 18.89 13.80 -2.42
C ALA A 94 20.40 13.67 -2.73
N LEU A 95 20.79 13.50 -4.00
CA LEU A 95 22.18 13.51 -4.46
C LEU A 95 22.76 14.93 -4.61
N GLU A 96 21.93 15.92 -4.90
CA GLU A 96 22.38 17.30 -5.18
C GLU A 96 22.44 18.15 -3.90
N GLY A 97 21.77 17.71 -2.83
CA GLY A 97 21.68 18.40 -1.56
C GLY A 97 22.73 18.04 -0.50
N LYS A 98 22.57 18.65 0.69
CA LYS A 98 23.40 18.41 1.89
C LYS A 98 23.46 16.94 2.33
N ALA A 99 22.47 16.13 1.95
CA ALA A 99 22.40 14.70 2.26
C ALA A 99 23.25 13.79 1.37
N ARG A 100 23.91 14.30 0.31
CA ARG A 100 24.74 13.52 -0.63
C ARG A 100 25.73 12.58 0.07
N HIS A 101 26.32 13.01 1.18
CA HIS A 101 27.30 12.24 1.96
C HIS A 101 26.70 11.04 2.72
N LEU A 102 25.37 10.94 2.81
CA LEU A 102 24.64 9.86 3.46
C LEU A 102 24.13 8.81 2.47
N LEU A 103 24.10 9.13 1.18
CA LEU A 103 23.56 8.27 0.14
C LEU A 103 24.67 7.67 -0.74
N PRO A 104 24.42 6.50 -1.35
CA PRO A 104 25.37 5.91 -2.28
C PRO A 104 25.44 6.74 -3.58
N PRO A 105 26.54 6.66 -4.35
CA PRO A 105 26.66 7.36 -5.63
C PRO A 105 25.58 7.07 -6.68
N LEU A 106 24.91 5.91 -6.61
CA LEU A 106 23.87 5.48 -7.56
C LEU A 106 22.48 5.40 -6.88
N THR A 107 21.76 6.51 -6.76
CA THR A 107 20.37 6.53 -6.23
C THR A 107 19.28 6.57 -7.31
N GLY A 108 19.60 6.95 -8.55
CA GLY A 108 18.58 7.22 -9.59
C GLY A 108 17.67 6.03 -9.94
N ASP A 109 18.10 4.81 -9.60
CA ASP A 109 17.44 3.56 -9.93
C ASP A 109 16.77 2.89 -8.71
N CYS A 110 16.78 3.52 -7.53
CA CYS A 110 16.35 2.87 -6.28
C CYS A 110 14.83 2.82 -6.06
N CYS A 111 14.00 3.41 -6.93
CA CYS A 111 12.54 3.52 -6.78
C CYS A 111 11.85 2.18 -6.48
N GLN A 112 12.27 1.12 -7.17
CA GLN A 112 11.70 -0.21 -7.04
C GLN A 112 12.13 -0.88 -5.74
N THR A 113 13.38 -0.67 -5.31
CA THR A 113 13.89 -1.12 -4.01
C THR A 113 13.15 -0.39 -2.88
N PHE A 114 12.98 0.93 -2.99
CA PHE A 114 12.19 1.74 -2.05
C PHE A 114 10.76 1.22 -1.94
N SER A 115 10.07 1.05 -3.07
CA SER A 115 8.68 0.59 -3.09
C SER A 115 8.54 -0.79 -2.49
N THR A 116 9.47 -1.72 -2.78
CA THR A 116 9.47 -3.08 -2.24
C THR A 116 9.72 -3.09 -0.73
N VAL A 117 10.74 -2.37 -0.24
CA VAL A 117 11.07 -2.27 1.19
C VAL A 117 9.96 -1.56 1.96
N ALA A 118 9.44 -0.43 1.45
CA ALA A 118 8.35 0.32 2.09
C ALA A 118 7.07 -0.53 2.17
N ALA A 119 6.71 -1.25 1.10
CA ALA A 119 5.53 -2.11 1.10
C ALA A 119 5.65 -3.23 2.14
N VAL A 120 6.79 -3.91 2.23
CA VAL A 120 7.00 -5.00 3.19
C VAL A 120 7.05 -4.48 4.63
N THR A 121 7.85 -3.45 4.90
CA THR A 121 8.07 -2.93 6.26
C THR A 121 6.80 -2.27 6.82
N LEU A 122 6.19 -1.32 6.10
CA LEU A 122 5.04 -0.57 6.60
C LEU A 122 3.75 -1.42 6.62
N SER A 123 3.54 -2.33 5.67
CA SER A 123 2.39 -3.23 5.77
C SER A 123 2.54 -4.30 6.86
N SER A 124 3.77 -4.58 7.33
CA SER A 124 3.98 -5.49 8.48
C SER A 124 3.41 -4.95 9.79
N LEU A 125 3.19 -3.63 9.89
CA LEU A 125 2.62 -2.97 11.07
C LEU A 125 1.24 -3.52 11.47
N GLY A 126 0.53 -4.20 10.58
CA GLY A 126 -0.74 -4.85 10.93
C GLY A 126 -1.94 -3.91 10.95
N PHE A 127 -1.81 -2.77 11.64
CA PHE A 127 -2.89 -1.85 11.99
C PHE A 127 -2.54 -0.38 11.76
N ALA A 128 -3.56 0.42 11.45
CA ALA A 128 -3.41 1.84 11.15
C ALA A 128 -2.95 2.70 12.35
N VAL A 129 -3.22 2.28 13.59
CA VAL A 129 -2.72 2.97 14.79
C VAL A 129 -1.21 2.87 14.92
N MET A 130 -0.62 1.69 14.64
CA MET A 130 0.85 1.50 14.66
C MET A 130 1.56 2.27 13.54
N MET A 131 0.85 2.63 12.46
CA MET A 131 1.36 3.50 11.41
C MET A 131 1.42 4.97 11.84
N GLN A 132 0.66 5.40 12.86
CA GLN A 132 0.78 6.75 13.40
C GLN A 132 2.17 6.98 14.00
N ASP A 133 2.72 5.96 14.68
CA ASP A 133 4.08 5.96 15.22
C ASP A 133 5.13 6.13 14.11
N CYS A 134 4.89 5.58 12.90
CA CYS A 134 5.77 5.70 11.73
C CYS A 134 5.38 6.83 10.76
N SER A 135 4.47 7.74 11.14
CA SER A 135 3.90 8.75 10.24
C SER A 135 4.71 10.06 10.21
N ASP A 136 6.04 9.94 10.08
CA ASP A 136 6.97 11.06 10.24
C ASP A 136 8.05 11.17 9.14
N VAL A 137 8.68 12.35 9.08
CA VAL A 137 9.73 12.68 8.10
C VAL A 137 10.93 11.73 8.23
N SER A 138 11.24 11.31 9.47
CA SER A 138 12.29 10.34 9.79
C SER A 138 12.06 9.00 9.09
N THR A 139 10.84 8.48 9.09
CA THR A 139 10.47 7.22 8.44
C THR A 139 10.68 7.28 6.93
N VAL A 140 10.18 8.32 6.27
CA VAL A 140 10.37 8.51 4.81
C VAL A 140 11.85 8.60 4.46
N ASN A 141 12.61 9.38 5.23
CA ASN A 141 14.05 9.54 5.04
C ASN A 141 14.82 8.24 5.29
N TYR A 142 14.45 7.43 6.29
CA TYR A 142 15.10 6.15 6.55
C TYR A 142 14.86 5.15 5.42
N LEU A 143 13.60 5.01 4.99
CA LEU A 143 13.23 4.12 3.88
C LEU A 143 13.97 4.52 2.60
N LEU A 144 14.11 5.80 2.30
CA LEU A 144 14.87 6.29 1.16
C LEU A 144 16.38 5.98 1.31
N TYR A 145 16.97 6.26 2.47
CA TYR A 145 18.37 5.99 2.78
C TYR A 145 18.71 4.50 2.65
N ILE A 146 17.97 3.63 3.33
CA ILE A 146 18.31 2.21 3.40
C ILE A 146 18.07 1.52 2.05
N SER A 147 17.01 1.91 1.34
CA SER A 147 16.68 1.34 0.02
C SER A 147 17.70 1.72 -1.04
N ALA A 148 18.22 2.96 -1.03
CA ALA A 148 19.29 3.37 -1.92
C ALA A 148 20.57 2.54 -1.69
N TRP A 149 20.98 2.38 -0.42
CA TRP A 149 22.15 1.57 -0.08
C TRP A 149 21.96 0.10 -0.45
N LEU A 150 20.85 -0.51 -0.07
CA LEU A 150 20.55 -1.90 -0.40
C LEU A 150 20.47 -2.13 -1.92
N HIS A 151 19.98 -1.16 -2.69
CA HIS A 151 20.02 -1.21 -4.15
C HIS A 151 21.46 -1.28 -4.66
N GLN A 152 22.33 -0.32 -4.31
CA GLN A 152 23.71 -0.31 -4.80
C GLN A 152 24.54 -1.53 -4.32
N LEU A 153 24.33 -1.96 -3.07
CA LEU A 153 25.08 -3.08 -2.48
C LEU A 153 24.64 -4.45 -3.01
N SER A 154 23.36 -4.62 -3.36
CA SER A 154 22.85 -5.86 -3.96
C SER A 154 23.02 -5.93 -5.49
N ALA A 155 23.28 -4.81 -6.18
CA ALA A 155 23.47 -4.77 -7.63
C ALA A 155 24.42 -5.85 -8.22
N PRO A 156 25.55 -6.21 -7.59
CA PRO A 156 26.43 -7.27 -8.10
C PRO A 156 25.89 -8.70 -7.87
N ALA A 157 24.88 -8.86 -7.01
CA ALA A 157 24.29 -10.15 -6.63
C ALA A 157 23.04 -10.53 -7.44
N TRP A 158 22.51 -9.63 -8.28
CA TRP A 158 21.31 -9.91 -9.07
C TRP A 158 21.57 -10.94 -10.18
N PRO A 159 20.62 -11.84 -10.49
CA PRO A 159 20.75 -12.83 -11.56
C PRO A 159 21.00 -12.23 -12.94
N GLN A 160 20.48 -11.02 -13.20
CA GLN A 160 20.60 -10.31 -14.48
C GLN A 160 21.61 -9.16 -14.36
N GLN A 161 22.89 -9.49 -14.21
CA GLN A 161 23.96 -8.49 -14.10
C GLN A 161 23.89 -7.45 -15.24
N LYS A 162 23.85 -6.16 -14.88
CA LYS A 162 23.68 -4.97 -15.75
C LYS A 162 22.24 -4.65 -16.20
N ALA A 163 21.25 -5.46 -15.85
CA ALA A 163 19.83 -5.06 -15.95
C ALA A 163 19.35 -4.47 -14.60
N ARG A 164 18.24 -3.71 -14.63
CA ARG A 164 17.52 -3.34 -13.41
C ARG A 164 16.91 -4.61 -12.77
N PRO A 165 16.89 -4.71 -11.43
CA PRO A 165 16.40 -5.92 -10.76
C PRO A 165 14.89 -6.03 -10.92
N THR A 166 14.36 -7.25 -11.02
CA THR A 166 12.90 -7.46 -10.89
C THR A 166 12.47 -7.38 -9.43
N ILE A 167 11.16 -7.29 -9.18
CA ILE A 167 10.60 -7.34 -7.83
C ILE A 167 10.93 -8.69 -7.15
N SER A 168 11.05 -9.76 -7.95
CA SER A 168 11.48 -11.08 -7.47
C SER A 168 12.94 -11.07 -7.01
N ASP A 169 13.83 -10.47 -7.80
CA ASP A 169 15.26 -10.35 -7.47
C ASP A 169 15.45 -9.56 -6.17
N LEU A 170 14.71 -8.45 -5.99
CA LEU A 170 14.74 -7.68 -4.75
C LEU A 170 14.23 -8.47 -3.54
N ASN A 171 13.09 -9.17 -3.68
CA ASN A 171 12.50 -9.97 -2.61
C ASN A 171 13.39 -11.15 -2.16
N ALA A 172 14.12 -11.75 -3.10
CA ALA A 172 15.08 -12.82 -2.85
C ALA A 172 16.41 -12.28 -2.30
N CYS A 173 17.09 -11.37 -3.01
CA CYS A 173 18.42 -10.85 -2.62
C CYS A 173 18.39 -10.09 -1.28
N LEU A 174 17.28 -9.43 -0.95
CA LEU A 174 17.11 -8.71 0.32
C LEU A 174 16.45 -9.58 1.41
N ARG A 175 16.19 -10.87 1.16
CA ARG A 175 15.67 -11.84 2.14
C ARG A 175 14.38 -11.40 2.86
N LEU A 176 13.58 -10.52 2.24
CA LEU A 176 12.47 -9.82 2.90
C LEU A 176 11.43 -10.78 3.47
N HIS A 177 11.16 -11.87 2.75
CA HIS A 177 10.22 -12.91 3.12
C HIS A 177 10.59 -13.70 4.40
N GLU A 178 11.86 -13.68 4.82
CA GLU A 178 12.35 -14.39 6.00
C GLU A 178 12.11 -13.61 7.30
N PHE A 179 12.20 -12.27 7.25
CA PHE A 179 12.24 -11.42 8.44
C PHE A 179 10.94 -10.68 8.73
N PHE A 180 10.09 -10.45 7.72
CA PHE A 180 8.89 -9.65 7.84
C PHE A 180 7.59 -10.48 7.71
N PRO A 181 6.54 -10.18 8.52
CA PRO A 181 5.21 -10.82 8.38
C PRO A 181 4.53 -10.57 7.03
N SER A 182 4.79 -9.43 6.41
CA SER A 182 4.36 -9.15 5.04
C SER A 182 5.38 -9.65 4.02
N ARG A 183 4.90 -10.24 2.93
CA ARG A 183 5.70 -10.85 1.87
C ARG A 183 5.22 -10.39 0.50
N VAL A 184 6.15 -10.15 -0.42
CA VAL A 184 5.82 -9.93 -1.82
C VAL A 184 5.70 -11.28 -2.51
N ASN A 185 4.59 -11.51 -3.21
CA ASN A 185 4.38 -12.70 -4.03
C ASN A 185 4.72 -12.34 -5.49
N SER A 186 6.00 -12.33 -5.83
CA SER A 186 6.50 -11.97 -7.18
C SER A 186 6.03 -12.93 -8.27
N ASP A 187 5.74 -14.19 -7.95
CA ASP A 187 5.17 -15.17 -8.89
C ASP A 187 3.69 -14.90 -9.24
N GLU A 188 2.99 -14.10 -8.45
CA GLU A 188 1.55 -13.82 -8.58
C GLU A 188 1.26 -12.41 -9.14
N PHE A 189 2.04 -11.93 -10.10
CA PHE A 189 1.85 -10.59 -10.66
C PHE A 189 0.74 -10.53 -11.73
N GLU A 190 0.07 -9.37 -11.83
CA GLU A 190 -0.91 -9.09 -12.89
C GLU A 190 -0.41 -7.96 -13.81
N VAL A 191 -0.50 -8.18 -15.12
CA VAL A 191 -0.25 -7.14 -16.15
C VAL A 191 -1.56 -6.44 -16.43
N LEU A 192 -1.60 -5.13 -16.17
CA LEU A 192 -2.76 -4.28 -16.39
C LEU A 192 -2.44 -3.25 -17.47
N PHE A 193 -3.27 -3.18 -18.52
CA PHE A 193 -3.14 -2.12 -19.52
C PHE A 193 -3.76 -0.83 -18.99
N TYR A 194 -3.20 0.30 -19.41
CA TYR A 194 -3.64 1.61 -18.95
C TYR A 194 -5.13 1.88 -19.16
N ASN A 195 -5.77 1.36 -20.21
CA ASN A 195 -7.22 1.52 -20.43
C ASN A 195 -8.12 0.60 -19.57
N GLN A 196 -7.62 -0.02 -18.50
CA GLN A 196 -8.36 -0.96 -17.66
C GLN A 196 -8.68 -0.43 -16.25
N TYR A 197 -9.11 0.84 -16.15
CA TYR A 197 -9.45 1.52 -14.88
C TYR A 197 -10.33 0.68 -13.92
N GLU A 198 -11.44 0.10 -14.39
CA GLU A 198 -12.33 -0.71 -13.55
C GLU A 198 -11.63 -1.94 -12.93
N ARG A 199 -10.58 -2.46 -13.58
CA ARG A 199 -9.77 -3.55 -13.03
C ARG A 199 -8.75 -3.04 -12.01
N ALA A 200 -8.16 -1.85 -12.20
CA ALA A 200 -7.35 -1.19 -11.16
C ALA A 200 -8.19 -0.95 -9.89
N LYS A 201 -9.39 -0.39 -10.03
CA LYS A 201 -10.36 -0.24 -8.94
C LYS A 201 -10.66 -1.57 -8.25
N SER A 202 -10.98 -2.61 -9.02
CA SER A 202 -11.22 -3.97 -8.50
C SER A 202 -10.00 -4.60 -7.79
N LEU A 203 -8.77 -4.14 -8.04
CA LEU A 203 -7.57 -4.54 -7.29
C LEU A 203 -7.43 -3.73 -5.99
N VAL A 204 -7.65 -2.41 -6.04
CA VAL A 204 -7.67 -1.53 -4.85
C VAL A 204 -8.73 -2.00 -3.84
N ASP A 205 -9.93 -2.38 -4.30
CA ASP A 205 -11.01 -2.92 -3.46
C ASP A 205 -10.60 -4.18 -2.66
N GLN A 206 -9.61 -4.94 -3.14
CA GLN A 206 -9.13 -6.15 -2.44
C GLN A 206 -8.39 -5.80 -1.15
N LEU A 207 -7.73 -4.64 -1.12
CA LEU A 207 -6.99 -4.14 0.05
C LEU A 207 -7.94 -3.86 1.23
N CYS A 208 -9.17 -3.42 0.95
CA CYS A 208 -10.18 -3.13 1.97
C CYS A 208 -11.20 -4.28 2.13
N ARG A 209 -10.81 -5.54 1.87
CA ARG A 209 -11.68 -6.69 2.15
C ARG A 209 -11.83 -6.91 3.67
N PRO A 210 -13.03 -7.24 4.16
CA PRO A 210 -13.25 -7.62 5.55
C PRO A 210 -12.34 -8.79 5.97
N TYR A 211 -11.48 -8.56 6.98
CA TYR A 211 -10.55 -9.56 7.52
C TYR A 211 -11.23 -10.76 8.22
N LEU A 212 -12.56 -10.83 8.23
CA LEU A 212 -13.32 -11.48 9.31
C LEU A 212 -14.48 -12.40 8.91
N LYS A 213 -14.64 -12.80 7.64
CA LYS A 213 -15.47 -14.00 7.36
C LYS A 213 -14.72 -15.23 7.87
N ARG A 214 -14.91 -15.58 9.15
CA ARG A 214 -14.47 -16.81 9.82
C ARG A 214 -15.15 -18.04 9.21
N SER A 215 -14.80 -18.36 7.96
CA SER A 215 -15.02 -19.69 7.41
C SER A 215 -14.04 -20.65 8.08
N ARG A 216 -14.54 -21.52 8.97
CA ARG A 216 -13.77 -22.62 9.59
C ARG A 216 -13.33 -23.71 8.58
N ARG A 217 -13.52 -23.50 7.26
CA ARG A 217 -13.48 -24.56 6.23
C ARG A 217 -12.62 -24.26 5.01
N THR A 218 -11.92 -23.15 4.99
CA THR A 218 -11.15 -22.73 3.81
C THR A 218 -9.70 -22.47 4.20
N ASN A 219 -8.79 -23.19 3.54
CA ASN A 219 -7.35 -22.89 3.48
C ASN A 219 -7.15 -21.58 2.69
N GLU A 220 -7.62 -20.46 3.26
CA GLU A 220 -7.58 -19.18 2.56
C GLU A 220 -6.15 -18.67 2.49
N SER A 221 -5.68 -18.50 1.27
CA SER A 221 -4.42 -17.82 0.96
C SER A 221 -4.31 -16.50 1.71
N ASN A 222 -3.10 -16.14 2.12
CA ASN A 222 -2.82 -14.92 2.86
C ASN A 222 -3.50 -13.71 2.18
N PRO A 223 -4.27 -12.88 2.91
CA PRO A 223 -4.95 -11.73 2.33
C PRO A 223 -3.94 -10.79 1.66
N VAL A 224 -4.33 -10.22 0.52
CA VAL A 224 -3.58 -9.14 -0.12
C VAL A 224 -3.75 -7.89 0.72
N CYS A 225 -2.65 -7.40 1.30
CA CYS A 225 -2.60 -6.17 2.09
C CYS A 225 -1.96 -5.01 1.31
N GLY A 226 -1.37 -5.25 0.15
CA GLY A 226 -0.82 -4.21 -0.71
C GLY A 226 -0.44 -4.69 -2.11
N TYR A 227 0.12 -3.80 -2.90
CA TYR A 227 0.76 -4.08 -4.19
C TYR A 227 2.03 -3.23 -4.34
N VAL A 228 3.08 -3.81 -4.91
CA VAL A 228 4.14 -3.05 -5.57
C VAL A 228 3.72 -2.90 -7.03
N ILE A 229 3.64 -1.67 -7.52
CA ILE A 229 3.15 -1.33 -8.85
C ILE A 229 4.28 -0.68 -9.64
N ALA A 230 4.68 -1.29 -10.75
CA ALA A 230 5.68 -0.72 -11.67
C ALA A 230 5.04 -0.37 -13.02
N SER A 231 5.42 0.78 -13.58
CA SER A 231 5.05 1.21 -14.93
C SER A 231 6.24 1.89 -15.60
N GLY A 232 6.86 1.19 -16.56
CA GLY A 232 8.17 1.57 -17.06
C GLY A 232 9.18 1.63 -15.91
N ASP A 233 9.88 2.76 -15.80
CA ASP A 233 10.88 3.02 -14.76
C ASP A 233 10.31 3.54 -13.43
N TYR A 234 9.01 3.86 -13.39
CA TYR A 234 8.33 4.36 -12.20
C TYR A 234 7.76 3.21 -11.39
N THR A 235 8.16 3.10 -10.13
CA THR A 235 7.58 2.15 -9.18
C THR A 235 7.05 2.89 -7.95
N VAL A 236 5.86 2.51 -7.52
CA VAL A 236 5.23 2.90 -6.24
C VAL A 236 4.79 1.67 -5.48
N SER A 237 4.48 1.81 -4.20
CA SER A 237 3.74 0.79 -3.47
C SER A 237 2.48 1.35 -2.82
N ILE A 238 1.42 0.54 -2.84
CA ILE A 238 0.18 0.80 -2.11
C ILE A 238 -0.07 -0.30 -1.10
N PHE A 239 -0.67 0.03 0.04
CA PHE A 239 -1.11 -0.94 1.03
C PHE A 239 -2.28 -0.44 1.86
N SER A 240 -3.02 -1.34 2.49
CA SER A 240 -4.05 -1.04 3.48
C SER A 240 -3.64 -1.47 4.87
N LEU A 241 -4.02 -0.64 5.83
CA LEU A 241 -3.94 -0.97 7.24
C LEU A 241 -5.35 -0.87 7.85
N PRO A 242 -5.94 -1.97 8.35
CA PRO A 242 -7.19 -1.90 9.09
C PRO A 242 -7.00 -1.09 10.38
N HIS A 243 -8.03 -0.37 10.79
CA HIS A 243 -8.17 0.13 12.16
C HIS A 243 -8.74 -0.98 13.04
N ASP A 244 -8.38 -0.98 14.32
CA ASP A 244 -9.08 -1.85 15.27
C ASP A 244 -10.39 -1.19 15.73
N THR A 245 -11.48 -1.53 15.06
CA THR A 245 -12.86 -1.14 15.39
C THR A 245 -13.60 -2.20 16.20
N ARG A 246 -12.95 -3.33 16.54
CA ARG A 246 -13.59 -4.47 17.20
C ARG A 246 -13.69 -4.21 18.70
N ASN A 247 -14.82 -4.57 19.29
CA ASN A 247 -15.09 -4.38 20.74
C ASN A 247 -14.91 -2.93 21.23
N ARG A 248 -14.95 -1.96 20.31
CA ARG A 248 -14.96 -0.52 20.57
C ARG A 248 -16.36 0.01 20.28
N ASP A 249 -17.18 -0.04 21.31
CA ASP A 249 -18.57 0.43 21.26
C ASP A 249 -18.67 1.97 21.13
N ASP A 250 -17.58 2.66 21.48
CA ASP A 250 -17.31 4.09 21.25
C ASP A 250 -16.95 4.42 19.79
N SER A 251 -16.57 3.42 18.97
CA SER A 251 -16.15 3.67 17.59
C SER A 251 -17.35 3.94 16.66
N PRO A 252 -17.40 5.08 15.95
CA PRO A 252 -18.47 5.37 14.99
C PRO A 252 -18.44 4.50 13.72
N TYR A 253 -17.43 3.63 13.57
CA TYR A 253 -17.25 2.76 12.41
C TYR A 253 -17.41 1.28 12.77
N VAL A 254 -18.03 0.52 11.86
CA VAL A 254 -18.06 -0.96 11.89
C VAL A 254 -16.70 -1.49 11.43
N GLU A 255 -16.20 -0.94 10.32
CA GLU A 255 -14.90 -1.25 9.73
C GLU A 255 -14.25 0.05 9.24
N ALA A 256 -12.93 0.20 9.40
CA ALA A 256 -12.19 1.31 8.86
C ALA A 256 -10.78 0.87 8.43
N TRP A 257 -10.21 1.57 7.44
CA TRP A 257 -8.88 1.33 6.90
C TRP A 257 -8.18 2.67 6.63
N THR A 258 -6.87 2.68 6.73
CA THR A 258 -6.02 3.67 6.06
C THR A 258 -5.43 3.01 4.82
N LEU A 259 -5.68 3.59 3.65
CA LEU A 259 -4.95 3.28 2.44
C LEU A 259 -3.71 4.16 2.38
N CYS A 260 -2.56 3.57 2.08
CA CYS A 260 -1.27 4.25 1.97
C CYS A 260 -0.71 4.07 0.56
N LEU A 261 -0.03 5.10 0.06
CA LEU A 261 0.71 5.17 -1.18
C LEU A 261 2.11 5.73 -0.87
N CYS A 262 3.14 4.96 -1.17
CA CYS A 262 4.54 5.36 -1.04
C CYS A 262 5.12 5.67 -2.41
N ASP A 263 5.64 6.88 -2.58
CA ASP A 263 6.37 7.32 -3.77
C ASP A 263 7.74 7.89 -3.37
N SER A 264 8.79 7.49 -4.07
CA SER A 264 10.17 7.98 -3.87
C SER A 264 10.52 9.17 -4.77
N HIS A 265 9.76 9.38 -5.84
CA HIS A 265 9.98 10.42 -6.85
C HIS A 265 9.39 11.77 -6.40
N GLY A 266 8.29 11.76 -5.64
CA GLY A 266 7.59 12.97 -5.22
C GLY A 266 6.68 13.58 -6.29
N THR A 267 6.18 12.72 -7.17
CA THR A 267 5.36 13.03 -8.36
C THR A 267 3.94 13.53 -8.03
N GLN A 268 3.44 13.25 -6.83
CA GLN A 268 2.15 13.79 -6.37
C GLN A 268 2.26 15.31 -6.16
N PRO A 269 1.31 16.15 -6.62
CA PRO A 269 1.42 17.61 -6.45
C PRO A 269 1.55 18.04 -4.98
N TRP A 270 0.82 17.36 -4.09
CA TRP A 270 0.90 17.58 -2.64
C TRP A 270 2.12 16.93 -1.95
N ALA A 271 2.96 16.18 -2.66
CA ALA A 271 4.27 15.77 -2.14
C ALA A 271 5.34 16.87 -2.35
N GLY A 272 5.17 17.72 -3.37
CA GLY A 272 6.04 18.87 -3.63
C GLY A 272 7.48 18.46 -3.95
N ASN A 273 7.64 17.53 -4.91
CA ASN A 273 8.91 16.98 -5.39
C ASN A 273 9.76 16.33 -4.27
N LYS A 274 9.11 15.65 -3.33
CA LYS A 274 9.76 14.93 -2.23
C LYS A 274 9.19 13.54 -2.11
N ALA A 275 10.02 12.57 -1.74
CA ALA A 275 9.53 11.24 -1.38
C ALA A 275 8.43 11.37 -0.32
N SER A 276 7.38 10.55 -0.41
CA SER A 276 6.17 10.71 0.40
C SER A 276 5.56 9.38 0.84
N ILE A 277 4.84 9.46 1.96
CA ILE A 277 3.80 8.50 2.34
C ILE A 277 2.49 9.27 2.35
N THR A 278 1.69 9.07 1.32
CA THR A 278 0.34 9.62 1.16
C THR A 278 -0.67 8.64 1.72
N SER A 279 -1.57 9.11 2.58
CA SER A 279 -2.56 8.30 3.30
C SER A 279 -3.97 8.84 3.10
N LEU A 280 -4.94 7.93 2.95
CA LEU A 280 -6.37 8.22 2.83
C LEU A 280 -7.14 7.31 3.81
N ALA A 281 -7.88 7.91 4.76
CA ALA A 281 -8.69 7.15 5.70
C ALA A 281 -10.12 6.96 5.19
N LEU A 282 -10.65 5.73 5.29
CA LEU A 282 -12.00 5.37 4.85
C LEU A 282 -12.66 4.37 5.81
N GLY A 283 -13.98 4.36 5.86
CA GLY A 283 -14.72 3.44 6.73
C GLY A 283 -16.19 3.25 6.39
N VAL A 284 -16.75 2.21 7.00
CA VAL A 284 -18.18 1.87 7.00
C VAL A 284 -18.75 2.32 8.34
N LYS A 285 -19.57 3.37 8.33
CA LYS A 285 -20.17 3.94 9.56
C LYS A 285 -21.19 2.98 10.18
N ARG A 286 -21.32 3.03 11.51
CA ARG A 286 -22.48 2.43 12.20
C ARG A 286 -23.75 3.22 11.85
N PRO A 287 -24.94 2.59 11.88
CA PRO A 287 -26.20 3.30 11.81
C PRO A 287 -26.24 4.43 12.85
N CYS A 288 -26.78 5.59 12.46
CA CYS A 288 -26.88 6.81 13.29
C CYS A 288 -25.56 7.46 13.74
N ALA A 289 -24.38 6.93 13.35
CA ALA A 289 -23.10 7.57 13.68
C ALA A 289 -22.84 8.82 12.81
N THR A 290 -22.36 9.89 13.45
CA THR A 290 -21.97 11.13 12.77
C THR A 290 -20.67 10.96 11.96
N ALA A 291 -20.47 11.81 10.96
CA ALA A 291 -19.27 11.78 10.15
C ALA A 291 -18.06 12.34 10.93
N THR A 292 -17.01 11.53 11.10
CA THR A 292 -15.70 12.06 11.52
C THR A 292 -15.06 12.79 10.35
N ARG A 293 -14.55 14.00 10.59
CA ARG A 293 -13.81 14.79 9.60
C ARG A 293 -12.54 14.02 9.17
N GLY A 294 -12.28 13.95 7.86
CA GLY A 294 -11.09 13.28 7.32
C GLY A 294 -11.21 11.78 7.08
N ILE A 295 -12.37 11.15 7.36
CA ILE A 295 -12.62 9.73 7.03
C ILE A 295 -13.78 9.63 6.03
N LEU A 296 -13.50 9.08 4.85
CA LEU A 296 -14.49 8.91 3.78
C LEU A 296 -15.40 7.69 3.99
N PRO A 297 -16.61 7.68 3.40
CA PRO A 297 -17.33 6.45 3.12
C PRO A 297 -16.46 5.49 2.31
N LYS A 298 -16.52 4.19 2.61
CA LYS A 298 -15.68 3.17 1.97
C LYS A 298 -15.62 3.24 0.44
N GLU A 299 -16.77 3.18 -0.23
CA GLU A 299 -16.86 3.16 -1.70
C GLU A 299 -16.34 4.46 -2.34
N GLU A 300 -16.58 5.59 -1.67
CA GLU A 300 -16.06 6.90 -2.08
C GLU A 300 -14.53 6.92 -1.95
N GLY A 301 -13.98 6.54 -0.79
CA GLY A 301 -12.54 6.51 -0.57
C GLY A 301 -11.79 5.55 -1.48
N LEU A 302 -12.39 4.41 -1.82
CA LEU A 302 -11.83 3.46 -2.79
C LEU A 302 -11.81 4.03 -4.21
N ALA A 303 -12.88 4.71 -4.64
CA ALA A 303 -12.91 5.40 -5.92
C ALA A 303 -11.87 6.52 -5.99
N HIS A 304 -11.75 7.36 -4.95
CA HIS A 304 -10.78 8.45 -4.89
C HIS A 304 -9.34 7.93 -4.89
N PHE A 305 -9.03 6.87 -4.15
CA PHE A 305 -7.70 6.28 -4.13
C PHE A 305 -7.32 5.62 -5.47
N ALA A 306 -8.27 4.93 -6.10
CA ALA A 306 -8.08 4.39 -7.45
C ALA A 306 -7.86 5.51 -8.48
N LEU A 307 -8.57 6.63 -8.36
CA LEU A 307 -8.41 7.79 -9.23
C LEU A 307 -7.03 8.46 -9.06
N ILE A 308 -6.57 8.68 -7.82
CA ILE A 308 -5.23 9.18 -7.53
C ILE A 308 -4.16 8.30 -8.17
N LEU A 309 -4.25 6.99 -7.94
CA LEU A 309 -3.29 6.02 -8.46
C LEU A 309 -3.28 5.98 -9.99
N PHE A 310 -4.45 6.05 -10.62
CA PHE A 310 -4.58 5.98 -12.06
C PHE A 310 -4.05 7.26 -12.73
N ALA A 311 -4.43 8.43 -12.23
CA ALA A 311 -3.91 9.73 -12.69
C ALA A 311 -2.39 9.84 -12.55
N LEU A 312 -1.85 9.41 -11.40
CA LEU A 312 -0.41 9.34 -11.14
C LEU A 312 0.35 8.50 -12.19
N LEU A 313 -0.22 7.35 -12.55
CA LEU A 313 0.38 6.46 -13.54
C LEU A 313 0.21 7.02 -14.96
N GLU A 314 -0.93 7.65 -15.27
CA GLU A 314 -1.23 8.27 -16.58
C GLU A 314 -0.32 9.48 -16.85
N ASP A 315 -0.11 10.36 -15.86
CA ASP A 315 0.83 11.48 -15.98
C ASP A 315 2.26 10.98 -16.23
N HIS A 316 2.70 9.95 -15.51
CA HIS A 316 4.00 9.33 -15.78
C HIS A 316 4.08 8.73 -17.19
N ARG A 317 3.01 8.10 -17.69
CA ARG A 317 2.93 7.62 -19.08
C ARG A 317 3.03 8.77 -20.08
N ALA A 318 2.37 9.90 -19.83
CA ALA A 318 2.39 11.07 -20.70
C ALA A 318 3.78 11.71 -20.80
N MET A 319 4.57 11.66 -19.71
CA MET A 319 5.98 12.07 -19.71
C MET A 319 6.91 11.08 -20.45
N GLY A 320 6.49 9.82 -20.63
CA GLY A 320 7.23 8.77 -21.33
C GLY A 320 7.15 8.86 -22.86
N ALA A 321 8.16 9.49 -23.48
CA ALA A 321 8.15 9.92 -24.89
C ALA A 321 8.17 8.82 -26.01
N ASN A 322 7.68 7.59 -25.79
CA ASN A 322 7.73 6.51 -26.80
C ASN A 322 6.37 5.80 -27.04
N VAL A 323 5.62 6.31 -28.01
CA VAL A 323 4.22 5.91 -28.34
C VAL A 323 4.12 4.64 -29.21
N ARG A 324 5.14 3.75 -29.22
CA ARG A 324 5.17 2.57 -30.12
C ARG A 324 4.49 1.31 -29.57
N HIS A 325 4.17 1.26 -28.28
CA HIS A 325 3.52 0.13 -27.65
C HIS A 325 2.36 0.59 -26.77
N THR A 326 1.32 -0.25 -26.63
CA THR A 326 0.29 -0.04 -25.62
C THR A 326 0.95 -0.15 -24.25
N PRO A 327 0.99 0.92 -23.44
CA PRO A 327 1.66 0.89 -22.16
C PRO A 327 0.87 0.02 -21.19
N TYR A 328 1.58 -0.51 -20.21
CA TYR A 328 1.05 -1.36 -19.16
C TYR A 328 1.79 -1.12 -17.85
N MET A 329 1.16 -1.56 -16.76
CA MET A 329 1.71 -1.58 -15.42
C MET A 329 1.68 -3.02 -14.89
N THR A 330 2.61 -3.39 -14.02
CA THR A 330 2.63 -4.70 -13.33
C THR A 330 2.27 -4.50 -11.87
N TRP A 331 1.34 -5.30 -11.36
CA TRP A 331 0.89 -5.28 -9.97
C TRP A 331 1.34 -6.57 -9.29
N SER A 332 2.33 -6.47 -8.41
CA SER A 332 2.83 -7.60 -7.61
C SER A 332 2.22 -7.55 -6.20
N PRO A 333 1.37 -8.51 -5.80
CA PRO A 333 0.67 -8.45 -4.54
C PRO A 333 1.61 -8.62 -3.35
N VAL A 334 1.38 -7.79 -2.33
CA VAL A 334 1.93 -7.96 -0.99
C VAL A 334 0.87 -8.62 -0.13
N ARG A 335 1.23 -9.73 0.51
CA ARG A 335 0.35 -10.51 1.37
C ARG A 335 0.91 -10.55 2.78
N ARG A 336 0.02 -10.60 3.77
CA ARG A 336 0.38 -10.73 5.17
C ARG A 336 -0.42 -11.88 5.79
N GLU A 337 0.18 -12.61 6.71
CA GLU A 337 -0.58 -13.60 7.47
C GLU A 337 -1.70 -12.92 8.28
N ARG A 338 -2.78 -13.66 8.54
CA ARG A 338 -3.93 -13.10 9.26
C ARG A 338 -3.58 -12.85 10.71
N MET A 339 -4.01 -11.70 11.23
CA MET A 339 -3.80 -11.26 12.61
C MET A 339 -2.33 -10.98 13.01
N THR A 340 -1.33 -11.22 12.15
CA THR A 340 0.04 -10.77 12.42
C THR A 340 0.15 -9.25 12.27
N ALA A 341 0.69 -8.62 13.30
CA ALA A 341 0.99 -7.20 13.40
C ALA A 341 2.36 -7.04 14.08
N THR A 342 2.95 -5.85 13.98
CA THR A 342 4.28 -5.57 14.53
C THR A 342 4.32 -4.09 14.90
N SER A 343 4.65 -3.77 16.14
CA SER A 343 4.83 -2.37 16.56
C SER A 343 6.03 -1.72 15.86
N ALA A 344 6.10 -0.38 15.84
CA ALA A 344 7.26 0.34 15.31
C ALA A 344 8.58 -0.07 16.00
N GLU A 345 8.54 -0.31 17.31
CA GLU A 345 9.67 -0.76 18.12
C GLU A 345 10.14 -2.18 17.74
N GLU A 346 9.21 -3.12 17.56
CA GLU A 346 9.54 -4.47 17.08
C GLU A 346 10.07 -4.45 15.63
N LEU A 347 9.51 -3.59 14.77
CA LEU A 347 9.95 -3.43 13.39
C LEU A 347 11.39 -2.88 13.33
N ARG A 348 11.73 -1.89 14.17
CA ARG A 348 13.11 -1.44 14.40
C ARG A 348 14.00 -2.60 14.85
N GLY A 349 13.54 -3.37 15.83
CA GLY A 349 14.25 -4.54 16.35
C GLY A 349 14.52 -5.61 15.30
N ILE A 350 13.59 -5.83 14.35
CA ILE A 350 13.78 -6.71 13.19
C ILE A 350 14.81 -6.13 12.22
N ILE A 351 14.70 -4.84 11.88
CA ILE A 351 15.59 -4.18 10.92
C ILE A 351 17.05 -4.21 11.40
N ASP A 352 17.31 -3.71 12.61
CA ASP A 352 18.67 -3.50 13.11
C ASP A 352 19.36 -4.78 13.58
N ASN A 353 18.62 -5.67 14.27
CA ASN A 353 19.22 -6.83 14.94
C ASN A 353 19.07 -8.15 14.19
N LYS A 354 18.30 -8.20 13.08
CA LYS A 354 18.04 -9.44 12.33
C LYS A 354 18.25 -9.26 10.83
N TRP A 355 17.46 -8.40 10.20
CA TRP A 355 17.41 -8.28 8.75
C TRP A 355 18.69 -7.68 8.15
N LEU A 356 19.11 -6.48 8.58
CA LEU A 356 20.31 -5.85 8.03
C LEU A 356 21.59 -6.65 8.28
N PRO A 357 21.84 -7.22 9.49
CA PRO A 357 22.96 -8.14 9.69
C PRO A 357 22.91 -9.33 8.71
N ALA A 358 21.78 -10.02 8.59
CA ALA A 358 21.63 -11.21 7.75
C ALA A 358 21.69 -10.93 6.23
N VAL A 359 21.43 -9.70 5.80
CA VAL A 359 21.69 -9.25 4.41
C VAL A 359 23.17 -8.96 4.20
N LEU A 360 23.85 -8.36 5.19
CA LEU A 360 25.29 -8.07 5.14
C LEU A 360 26.18 -9.31 5.32
N GLU A 361 25.65 -10.43 5.82
CA GLU A 361 26.31 -11.75 5.83
C GLU A 361 26.51 -12.36 4.42
N ASN A 362 25.75 -11.92 3.42
CA ASN A 362 25.93 -12.40 2.04
C ASN A 362 27.28 -11.93 1.48
N GLU A 363 28.17 -12.85 1.10
CA GLU A 363 29.54 -12.54 0.67
C GLU A 363 29.66 -11.51 -0.48
N VAL A 364 28.69 -11.45 -1.39
CA VAL A 364 28.69 -10.49 -2.50
C VAL A 364 28.35 -9.10 -1.99
N ILE A 365 27.30 -9.00 -1.16
CA ILE A 365 26.85 -7.76 -0.53
C ILE A 365 27.90 -7.26 0.48
N ALA A 366 28.49 -8.14 1.28
CA ALA A 366 29.56 -7.85 2.23
C ALA A 366 30.77 -7.20 1.53
N ARG A 367 31.26 -7.79 0.44
CA ARG A 367 32.36 -7.24 -0.36
C ARG A 367 32.00 -5.87 -0.96
N ALA A 368 30.77 -5.68 -1.41
CA ALA A 368 30.29 -4.36 -1.86
C ALA A 368 30.25 -3.35 -0.71
N ALA A 369 29.80 -3.74 0.48
CA ALA A 369 29.74 -2.89 1.66
C ALA A 369 31.14 -2.44 2.10
N THR A 370 32.12 -3.35 2.15
CA THR A 370 33.53 -3.02 2.40
C THR A 370 34.09 -2.08 1.33
N LYS A 371 33.87 -2.38 0.04
CA LYS A 371 34.32 -1.54 -1.09
C LYS A 371 33.80 -0.10 -1.00
N HIS A 372 32.53 0.07 -0.61
CA HIS A 372 31.88 1.37 -0.50
C HIS A 372 31.99 2.00 0.90
N LYS A 373 32.70 1.36 1.84
CA LYS A 373 32.83 1.78 3.25
C LYS A 373 31.46 2.04 3.91
N PHE A 374 30.48 1.20 3.59
CA PHE A 374 29.14 1.31 4.13
C PHE A 374 29.11 0.85 5.59
N THR A 375 28.72 1.76 6.48
CA THR A 375 28.33 1.45 7.85
C THR A 375 26.82 1.71 7.97
N PRO A 376 25.99 0.70 8.28
CA PRO A 376 24.56 0.90 8.42
C PRO A 376 24.27 1.83 9.61
N ARG A 377 23.35 2.78 9.40
CA ARG A 377 22.80 3.59 10.50
C ARG A 377 21.66 2.81 11.20
N PRO A 378 21.54 2.90 12.54
CA PRO A 378 20.39 2.37 13.27
C PRO A 378 19.07 2.89 12.68
N CYS A 379 18.04 2.06 12.74
CA CYS A 379 16.73 2.39 12.23
C CYS A 379 16.08 3.50 13.05
N PHE A 380 15.84 4.63 12.37
CA PHE A 380 15.19 5.82 12.91
C PHE A 380 13.75 6.01 12.39
N MET A 381 13.12 4.95 11.87
CA MET A 381 11.69 4.96 11.55
C MET A 381 10.86 5.16 12.82
N GLY A 382 9.91 6.09 12.78
CA GLY A 382 9.03 6.44 13.88
C GLY A 382 9.67 7.17 15.06
N PHE A 383 10.87 7.74 14.85
CA PHE A 383 11.52 8.59 15.83
C PHE A 383 11.78 9.98 15.24
N THR A 384 11.02 10.96 15.70
CA THR A 384 11.38 12.38 15.51
C THR A 384 12.75 12.64 16.15
N SER A 385 13.56 13.53 15.57
CA SER A 385 14.92 13.83 16.05
C SER A 385 14.98 14.61 17.38
N SER A 386 13.95 14.50 18.21
CA SER A 386 13.78 15.15 19.52
C SER A 386 14.15 14.19 20.66
N ARG A 387 15.32 13.55 20.58
CA ARG A 387 15.97 12.83 21.69
C ARG A 387 17.48 12.62 21.44
N VAL A 388 18.19 13.72 21.23
CA VAL A 388 19.66 13.77 21.45
C VAL A 388 19.91 14.52 22.75
N GLU A 389 19.70 13.83 23.87
CA GLU A 389 20.18 14.26 25.19
C GLU A 389 20.84 13.07 25.89
N ALA A 390 21.93 13.38 26.62
CA ALA A 390 22.63 12.51 27.58
C ALA A 390 23.28 11.21 27.06
N ALA A 391 24.45 11.32 26.40
CA ALA A 391 25.45 10.22 26.38
C ALA A 391 26.91 10.65 26.06
N SER A 392 27.50 11.61 26.78
CA SER A 392 28.96 11.65 27.01
C SER A 392 29.32 12.53 28.21
N ILE A 393 29.49 11.90 29.38
CA ILE A 393 29.98 12.55 30.60
C ILE A 393 31.51 12.64 30.54
N GLY A 394 32.04 13.83 30.82
CA GLY A 394 33.30 14.00 31.55
C GLY A 394 34.61 13.85 30.78
N LEU A 395 35.29 14.98 30.58
CA LEU A 395 36.72 15.10 30.85
C LEU A 395 37.00 16.51 31.40
N ALA A 396 37.84 16.60 32.42
CA ALA A 396 37.99 17.77 33.28
C ALA A 396 39.27 18.56 32.97
N GLY A 397 39.30 19.85 33.35
CA GLY A 397 40.57 20.55 33.62
C GLY A 397 40.62 22.03 33.24
N ALA A 398 41.15 22.83 34.18
CA ALA A 398 41.49 24.26 34.09
C ALA A 398 40.31 25.26 33.90
N GLY A 399 40.19 26.34 34.69
CA GLY A 399 41.08 26.83 35.74
C GLY A 399 40.38 27.68 36.80
N LYS A 400 41.10 27.98 37.88
CA LYS A 400 40.70 28.90 38.95
C LYS A 400 40.71 30.34 38.44
N ASP A 401 39.80 31.17 38.93
CA ASP A 401 40.03 32.33 39.81
C ASP A 401 38.65 32.95 40.11
N GLY A 402 38.28 33.31 41.34
CA GLY A 402 38.71 34.55 42.03
C GLY A 402 37.90 35.74 41.46
N VAL A 403 37.08 36.50 42.19
CA VAL A 403 37.14 36.94 43.60
C VAL A 403 35.73 37.34 44.10
N LYS A 404 35.51 37.37 45.42
CA LYS A 404 34.32 37.99 46.05
C LYS A 404 34.45 39.51 46.13
N ALA A 405 33.43 40.24 45.67
CA ALA A 405 32.84 41.40 46.35
C ALA A 405 31.47 41.70 45.70
#